data_AF-A0A9E5D8X3-F1
#
_entry.id   AF-A0A9E5D8X3-F1
#
_cell.length_a   1.000
_cell.length_b   1.000
_cell.length_c   1.000
_cell.angle_alpha   90.00
_cell.angle_beta   90.00
_cell.angle_gamma   90.00
#
_symmetry.space_group_name_H-M   'P 1'
#
loop_
_entity.id
_entity.type
_entity.pdbx_description
1 polymer ?
#
loop_
_entity_poly.entity_id
_entity_poly.type
_entity_poly.pdbx_seq_one_letter_code
_entity_poly.pdbx_strand_id
1 'polypeptide(L)' 'GMEGDLGVIESGKLADVLILDADPLEDIRVLQGGKHLCSVIKDGRQVDLGPQSEDEPELALR' A
#
# COMPACT_ATOMS: atom_id res chain seq x y z
N GLY A 1 15.55 -11.03 -7.98
CA GLY A 1 15.43 -12.08 -6.95
C GLY A 1 14.06 -12.72 -6.88
N MET A 2 13.00 -12.01 -7.26
CA MET A 2 11.62 -12.52 -7.34
C MET A 2 11.04 -12.32 -8.75
N GLU A 3 11.94 -12.23 -9.77
CA GLU A 3 11.51 -12.10 -11.16
C GLU A 3 10.59 -13.27 -11.53
N GLY A 4 9.39 -12.95 -12.00
CA GLY A 4 8.41 -13.95 -12.42
C GLY A 4 7.36 -14.29 -11.36
N ASP A 5 7.56 -13.99 -10.08
CA ASP A 5 6.59 -14.32 -9.02
C ASP A 5 5.80 -13.10 -8.52
N LEU A 6 6.37 -11.89 -8.68
CA LEU A 6 5.80 -10.62 -8.25
C LEU A 6 5.73 -9.57 -9.37
N GLY A 7 4.95 -8.52 -9.10
CA GLY A 7 4.89 -7.31 -9.94
C GLY A 7 3.82 -7.32 -11.03
N VAL A 8 3.04 -8.41 -11.13
CA VAL A 8 1.91 -8.53 -12.06
C VAL A 8 0.75 -9.24 -11.38
N ILE A 9 -0.48 -8.80 -11.65
CA ILE A 9 -1.70 -9.46 -11.19
C ILE A 9 -2.10 -10.51 -12.25
N GLU A 10 -1.72 -11.76 -12.01
CA GLU A 10 -1.99 -12.89 -12.90
C GLU A 10 -2.17 -14.18 -12.08
N SER A 11 -2.93 -15.14 -12.60
CA SER A 11 -3.06 -16.45 -11.97
C SER A 11 -1.71 -17.17 -11.84
N GLY A 12 -1.49 -17.83 -10.70
CA GLY A 12 -0.25 -18.56 -10.42
C GLY A 12 0.90 -17.70 -9.89
N LYS A 13 0.72 -16.37 -9.76
CA LYS A 13 1.67 -15.46 -9.10
C LYS A 13 1.41 -15.38 -7.59
N LEU A 14 2.37 -14.83 -6.85
CA LEU A 14 2.19 -14.56 -5.43
C LEU A 14 1.12 -13.49 -5.22
N ALA A 15 0.24 -13.72 -4.25
CA ALA A 15 -0.85 -12.82 -3.91
C ALA A 15 -0.38 -11.72 -2.95
N ASP A 16 0.54 -10.88 -3.43
CA ASP A 16 1.02 -9.68 -2.76
C ASP A 16 0.40 -8.45 -3.41
N VAL A 17 -0.54 -7.81 -2.70
CA VAL A 17 -1.39 -6.75 -3.25
C VAL A 17 -1.55 -5.60 -2.25
N LEU A 18 -1.46 -4.37 -2.75
CA LEU A 18 -1.86 -3.16 -2.04
C LEU A 18 -3.20 -2.68 -2.61
N ILE A 19 -4.15 -2.35 -1.75
CA ILE A 19 -5.41 -1.73 -2.12
C ILE A 19 -5.38 -0.28 -1.65
N LEU A 20 -5.62 0.66 -2.56
CA LEU A 20 -5.56 2.09 -2.32
C LEU A 20 -6.91 2.75 -2.60
N ASP A 21 -7.21 3.86 -1.92
CA ASP A 21 -8.38 4.72 -2.21
C ASP A 21 -8.05 5.91 -3.14
N ALA A 22 -6.83 5.95 -3.66
CA ALA A 22 -6.34 6.96 -4.59
C ALA A 22 -5.51 6.32 -5.72
N ASP A 23 -5.42 7.01 -6.87
CA ASP A 23 -4.75 6.50 -8.07
C ASP A 23 -3.26 6.90 -8.09
N PRO A 24 -2.31 5.94 -8.01
CA PRO A 24 -0.89 6.22 -8.07
C PRO A 24 -0.38 6.62 -9.46
N LEU A 25 -1.17 6.41 -10.53
CA LEU A 25 -0.85 6.88 -11.88
C LEU A 25 -1.09 8.39 -12.01
N GLU A 26 -2.08 8.92 -11.30
CA GLU A 26 -2.36 10.36 -11.24
C GLU A 26 -1.42 11.07 -10.24
N ASP A 27 -1.15 10.46 -9.09
CA ASP A 27 -0.20 10.99 -8.10
C ASP A 27 0.55 9.87 -7.36
N ILE A 28 1.84 9.69 -7.67
CA ILE A 28 2.66 8.64 -7.04
C ILE A 28 2.83 8.82 -5.52
N ARG A 29 2.61 10.04 -4.98
CA ARG A 29 2.75 10.32 -3.54
C ARG A 29 1.72 9.59 -2.69
N VAL A 30 0.64 9.08 -3.27
CA VAL A 30 -0.37 8.28 -2.56
C VAL A 30 0.22 7.00 -1.94
N LEU A 31 1.36 6.51 -2.43
CA LEU A 31 2.08 5.38 -1.85
C LEU A 31 2.86 5.73 -0.58
N GLN A 32 2.99 7.01 -0.24
CA GLN A 32 3.76 7.49 0.91
C GLN A 32 2.90 7.61 2.16
N GLY A 33 3.48 7.35 3.33
CA GLY A 33 2.83 7.58 4.63
C GLY A 33 1.67 6.63 4.98
N GLY A 34 1.21 5.80 4.05
CA GLY A 34 0.16 4.80 4.28
C GLY A 34 -1.26 5.37 4.37
N LYS A 35 -1.45 6.68 4.33
CA LYS A 35 -2.75 7.36 4.43
C LYS A 35 -3.81 6.80 3.46
N HIS A 36 -3.41 6.51 2.24
CA HIS A 36 -4.29 6.00 1.18
C HIS A 36 -4.34 4.46 1.13
N LEU A 37 -3.65 3.76 2.03
CA LEU A 37 -3.55 2.31 2.04
C LEU A 37 -4.72 1.69 2.80
N CYS A 38 -5.73 1.23 2.05
CA CYS A 38 -6.91 0.59 2.63
C CYS A 38 -6.63 -0.82 3.15
N SER A 39 -5.78 -1.58 2.45
CA SER A 39 -5.45 -2.94 2.84
C SER A 39 -4.16 -3.44 2.21
N VAL A 40 -3.52 -4.38 2.90
CA VAL A 40 -2.38 -5.15 2.41
C VAL A 40 -2.74 -6.63 2.46
N ILE A 41 -2.54 -7.30 1.33
CA ILE A 41 -2.57 -8.75 1.24
C ILE A 41 -1.15 -9.20 0.97
N LYS A 42 -0.64 -10.11 1.81
CA LYS A 42 0.70 -10.69 1.68
C LYS A 42 0.61 -12.20 1.76
N ASP A 43 1.24 -12.90 0.82
CA ASP A 43 1.21 -14.36 0.73
C ASP A 43 -0.23 -14.91 0.83
N GLY A 44 -1.19 -14.20 0.21
CA GLY A 44 -2.62 -14.53 0.21
C GLY A 44 -3.36 -14.29 1.53
N ARG A 45 -2.75 -13.59 2.50
CA ARG A 45 -3.37 -13.27 3.79
C ARG A 45 -3.48 -11.77 3.98
N GLN A 46 -4.60 -11.32 4.53
CA GLN A 46 -4.76 -9.93 4.93
C GLN A 46 -3.84 -9.62 6.10
N VAL A 47 -3.14 -8.49 6.03
CA VAL A 47 -2.26 -7.99 7.09
C VAL A 47 -3.04 -7.02 7.98
N ASP A 48 -2.91 -7.19 9.29
CA ASP A 48 -3.37 -6.19 10.27
C ASP A 48 -2.39 -5.01 10.27
N LEU A 49 -2.86 -3.86 9.83
CA LEU A 49 -2.06 -2.63 9.75
C LEU A 49 -2.02 -1.86 11.07
N GLY A 50 -2.77 -2.30 12.09
CA GLY A 50 -3.01 -1.54 13.30
C GLY A 50 -3.75 -0.22 13.01
N PRO A 51 -3.94 0.62 14.03
CA PRO A 51 -4.43 1.97 13.81
C PRO A 51 -3.41 2.77 13.02
N GLN A 52 -3.80 3.25 11.85
CA GLN A 52 -3.01 4.24 11.13
C GLN A 52 -3.06 5.53 11.95
N SER A 53 -1.91 5.95 12.48
CA SER A 53 -1.80 7.25 13.12
C SER A 53 -2.20 8.30 12.08
N GLU A 54 -3.33 8.97 12.32
CA GLU A 54 -3.72 10.14 11.54
C GLU A 54 -2.52 11.08 11.50
N ASP A 55 -2.18 11.53 10.29
CA ASP A 55 -1.12 12.48 10.00
C ASP A 55 -0.91 13.43 11.19
N GLU A 56 0.31 13.50 11.76
CA GLU A 56 0.62 14.68 12.57
C GLU A 56 0.27 15.87 11.68
N PRO A 57 -0.71 16.73 12.06
CA PRO A 57 -0.93 17.95 11.32
C PRO A 57 0.42 18.67 11.33
N GLU A 58 0.75 19.28 10.22
CA GLU A 58 1.90 20.13 10.01
C GLU A 58 1.89 21.30 11.02
N LEU A 59 2.17 20.99 12.29
CA LEU A 59 2.46 21.88 13.39
C LEU A 59 3.99 21.97 13.54
N ALA A 60 4.67 21.98 12.40
CA ALA A 60 5.84 22.82 12.23
C ALA A 60 5.38 24.25 11.90
N LEU A 61 4.53 24.81 12.77
CA LEU A 61 4.49 26.25 12.96
C LEU A 61 5.79 26.61 13.69
N ARG A 62 6.87 26.84 12.92
CA ARG A 62 8.04 27.68 13.25
C ARG A 62 9.00 27.79 12.08
#